data_AF-A0A1G7GLG2-F1
#
_entry.id   AF-A0A1G7GLG2-F1
#
_cell.length_a   1.000
_cell.length_b   1.000
_cell.length_c   1.000
_cell.angle_alpha   90.00
_cell.angle_beta   90.00
_cell.angle_gamma   90.00
#
_symmetry.space_group_name_H-M   'P 1'
#
loop_
_entity.id
_entity.type
_entity.pdbx_description
1 polymer ?
#
loop_
_entity_poly.entity_id
_entity_poly.type
_entity_poly.pdbx_seq_one_letter_code
_entity_poly.pdbx_strand_id
1 'polypeptide(L)' 'MAFTYRETQIVKGMLNRGDKQHGVASYFGVNGGRIAEVSTGKCDYPNAQPLQRISCLLRGLMLEQRQFLKSKKSCLRLGN' A
#
# COMPACT_ATOMS: atom_id res chain seq x y z
N MET A 1 2.07 -15.04 -12.26
CA MET A 1 2.64 -13.69 -12.42
C MET A 1 1.69 -12.68 -11.80
N ALA A 2 1.92 -12.27 -10.55
CA ALA A 2 1.00 -11.39 -9.82
C ALA A 2 1.34 -9.90 -10.00
N PHE A 3 2.60 -9.56 -10.28
CA PHE A 3 3.06 -8.20 -10.53
C PHE A 3 4.02 -8.16 -11.72
N THR A 4 3.90 -7.11 -12.52
CA THR A 4 4.89 -6.75 -13.53
C THR A 4 6.13 -6.13 -12.87
N TYR A 5 7.22 -5.97 -13.66
CA TYR A 5 8.43 -5.31 -13.18
C TYR A 5 8.12 -3.90 -12.63
N ARG A 6 7.35 -3.09 -13.37
CA ARG A 6 6.98 -1.73 -12.96
C ARG A 6 6.14 -1.71 -11.68
N GLU A 7 5.14 -2.58 -11.55
CA GLU A 7 4.33 -2.67 -10.33
C GLU A 7 5.20 -3.06 -9.12
N THR A 8 6.15 -3.97 -9.31
CA THR A 8 7.11 -4.34 -8.25
C THR A 8 7.95 -3.13 -7.81
N GLN A 9 8.39 -2.28 -8.74
CA GLN A 9 9.10 -1.04 -8.40
C GLN A 9 8.22 -0.07 -7.61
N ILE A 10 6.93 0.04 -7.96
CA ILE A 10 5.97 0.90 -7.26
C ILE A 10 5.72 0.37 -5.84
N VAL A 11 5.42 -0.93 -5.70
CA VAL A 11 5.20 -1.59 -4.39
C VAL A 11 6.42 -1.41 -3.49
N LYS A 12 7.62 -1.67 -4.02
CA LYS A 12 8.87 -1.44 -3.27
C LYS A 12 9.05 0.03 -2.89
N GLY A 13 8.71 0.97 -3.77
CA GLY A 13 8.71 2.40 -3.47
C GLY A 13 7.76 2.78 -2.33
N MET A 14 6.54 2.24 -2.33
CA MET A 14 5.55 2.45 -1.25
C MET A 14 5.99 1.81 0.07
N LEU A 15 6.53 0.59 0.04
CA LEU A 15 7.04 -0.07 1.23
C LEU A 15 8.24 0.68 1.83
N ASN A 16 9.18 1.13 0.98
CA ASN A 16 10.33 1.92 1.41
C ASN A 16 9.93 3.29 1.98
N ARG A 17 8.81 3.85 1.53
CA ARG A 17 8.20 5.06 2.11
C ARG A 17 7.61 4.84 3.51
N GLY A 18 7.46 3.58 3.93
CA GLY A 18 6.86 3.19 5.21
C GLY A 18 5.35 2.95 5.14
N ASP A 19 4.78 2.79 3.94
CA ASP A 19 3.36 2.44 3.83
C ASP A 19 3.09 1.04 4.39
N LYS A 20 1.96 0.90 5.07
CA LYS A 20 1.52 -0.39 5.60
C LYS A 20 1.17 -1.33 4.44
N GLN A 21 1.70 -2.56 4.48
CA GLN A 21 1.47 -3.60 3.48
C GLN A 21 -0.02 -3.79 3.16
N HIS A 22 -0.90 -3.74 4.17
CA HIS A 22 -2.35 -3.84 3.98
C HIS A 22 -2.92 -2.69 3.11
N GLY A 23 -2.45 -1.45 3.32
CA GLY A 23 -2.90 -0.31 2.51
C GLY A 23 -2.40 -0.39 1.07
N VAL A 24 -1.15 -0.81 0.87
CA VAL A 24 -0.60 -1.07 -0.46
C VAL A 24 -1.39 -2.18 -1.15
N ALA A 25 -1.72 -3.26 -0.44
CA ALA A 25 -2.54 -4.34 -0.96
C ALA A 25 -3.93 -3.87 -1.41
N SER A 26 -4.60 -3.03 -0.61
CA SER A 26 -5.88 -2.42 -0.97
C SER A 26 -5.78 -1.53 -2.21
N TYR A 27 -4.67 -0.80 -2.40
CA TYR A 27 -4.48 0.07 -3.57
C TYR A 27 -4.39 -0.73 -4.87
N PHE A 28 -3.70 -1.87 -4.84
CA PHE A 28 -3.58 -2.77 -5.99
C PHE A 28 -4.73 -3.77 -6.11
N GLY A 29 -5.62 -3.86 -5.12
CA GLY A 29 -6.69 -4.87 -5.09
C GLY A 29 -6.18 -6.30 -5.00
N VAL A 30 -5.00 -6.51 -4.40
CA VAL A 30 -4.31 -7.81 -4.32
C VAL A 30 -4.29 -8.36 -2.90
N ASN A 31 -4.05 -9.66 -2.77
CA ASN A 31 -3.86 -10.29 -1.46
C ASN A 31 -2.61 -9.74 -0.76
N GLY A 32 -2.75 -9.39 0.52
CA GLY A 32 -1.64 -8.85 1.33
C GLY A 32 -0.42 -9.77 1.41
N GLY A 33 -0.63 -11.09 1.30
CA GLY A 33 0.45 -12.07 1.19
C GLY A 33 1.39 -11.80 0.00
N ARG A 34 0.86 -11.32 -1.14
CA ARG A 34 1.68 -10.96 -2.31
C ARG A 34 2.57 -9.76 -2.05
N ILE A 35 2.07 -8.78 -1.30
CA ILE A 35 2.88 -7.62 -0.90
C ILE A 35 3.96 -8.04 0.11
N ALA A 36 3.67 -8.98 1.00
CA ALA A 36 4.65 -9.54 1.94
C ALA A 36 5.76 -10.33 1.20
N GLU A 37 5.42 -11.08 0.16
CA GLU A 37 6.41 -11.74 -0.73
C GLU A 37 7.34 -10.71 -1.38
N VAL A 38 6.81 -9.60 -1.92
CA VAL A 38 7.62 -8.51 -2.47
C VAL A 38 8.49 -7.85 -1.39
N SER A 39 7.95 -7.66 -0.18
CA SER A 39 8.68 -7.07 0.95
C SER A 39 9.82 -7.96 1.46
N THR A 40 9.68 -9.27 1.35
CA THR A 40 10.69 -10.26 1.77
C THR A 40 11.65 -10.62 0.64
N GLY A 41 11.46 -10.07 -0.55
CA GLY A 41 12.27 -10.38 -1.74
C GLY A 41 11.92 -11.71 -2.42
N LYS A 42 10.90 -12.43 -1.95
CA LYS A 42 10.39 -13.69 -2.55
C LYS A 42 9.41 -13.40 -3.69
N CYS A 43 9.79 -12.51 -4.61
CA CYS A 43 8.98 -12.14 -5.77
C CYS A 43 9.76 -12.38 -7.06
N ASP A 44 9.07 -12.39 -8.20
CA ASP A 44 9.68 -12.60 -9.52
C ASP A 44 10.79 -11.58 -9.85
N TYR A 45 10.72 -10.37 -9.26
CA TYR A 45 11.68 -9.28 -9.50
C TYR A 45 12.36 -8.79 -8.21
N PRO A 46 13.25 -9.59 -7.60
CA PRO A 46 13.93 -9.23 -6.36
C PRO A 46 14.87 -8.03 -6.53
N ASN A 47 15.41 -7.84 -7.74
CA ASN A 47 16.33 -6.74 -8.08
C ASN A 47 15.63 -5.48 -8.63
N ALA A 48 14.29 -5.46 -8.70
CA ALA A 48 13.57 -4.26 -9.13
C ALA A 48 13.87 -3.10 -8.17
N GLN A 49 14.40 -2.00 -8.69
CA GLN A 49 14.74 -0.82 -7.89
C GLN A 49 13.45 -0.09 -7.48
N PRO A 50 13.30 0.35 -6.22
CA PRO A 50 12.12 1.06 -5.76
C PRO A 50 11.94 2.39 -6.51
N LEU A 51 10.74 2.65 -7.01
CA LEU A 51 10.45 3.90 -7.70
C LEU A 51 10.33 5.05 -6.68
N GLN A 52 11.38 5.87 -6.56
CA GLN A 52 11.45 6.97 -5.58
C GLN A 52 10.49 8.13 -5.88
N ARG A 53 9.97 8.24 -7.12
CA ARG A 53 9.23 9.40 -7.63
C ARG A 53 7.73 9.47 -7.25
N ILE A 54 7.18 8.49 -6.53
CA ILE A 54 5.74 8.45 -6.12
C ILE A 54 5.51 9.15 -4.75
N SER A 55 6.51 9.90 -4.26
CA SER A 55 6.58 10.40 -2.89
C SER A 55 5.53 11.44 -2.48
N CYS A 56 4.92 12.18 -3.43
CA CYS A 56 4.04 13.30 -3.08
C CYS A 56 2.57 13.15 -3.50
N LEU A 57 2.25 12.62 -4.69
CA LEU A 57 0.86 12.71 -5.20
C LEU A 57 -0.13 11.78 -4.48
N LEU A 58 0.31 10.62 -3.97
CA LEU A 58 -0.60 9.59 -3.47
C LEU A 58 -0.83 9.62 -1.95
N ARG A 59 0.00 10.35 -1.18
CA ARG A 59 -0.20 10.49 0.26
C ARG A 59 -1.48 11.27 0.57
N GLY A 60 -1.81 12.30 -0.22
CA GLY A 60 -3.07 13.04 -0.10
C GLY A 60 -4.30 12.14 -0.28
N LEU A 61 -4.30 11.29 -1.33
CA LEU A 61 -5.46 10.46 -1.67
C LEU A 61 -5.66 9.24 -0.74
N MET A 62 -4.60 8.69 -0.13
CA MET A 62 -4.68 7.48 0.71
C MET A 62 -4.87 7.75 2.22
N LEU A 63 -4.44 8.91 2.72
CA LEU A 63 -4.67 9.30 4.13
C LEU A 63 -6.09 9.79 4.38
N GLU A 64 -6.71 10.47 3.40
CA GLU A 64 -8.07 11.01 3.53
C GLU A 64 -9.11 9.89 3.76
N GLN A 65 -8.99 8.78 3.03
CA GLN A 65 -9.90 7.64 3.14
C GLN A 65 -9.83 6.94 4.52
N ARG A 66 -8.69 6.97 5.20
CA ARG A 66 -8.56 6.36 6.55
C ARG A 66 -9.07 7.25 7.66
N GLN A 67 -8.88 8.57 7.60
CA GLN A 67 -9.44 9.48 8.61
C GLN A 67 -10.97 9.54 8.52
N PHE A 68 -11.53 9.54 7.31
CA PHE A 68 -12.98 9.52 7.11
C PHE A 68 -13.66 8.28 7.70
N LEU A 69 -13.09 7.08 7.52
CA LEU A 69 -13.63 5.85 8.12
C LEU A 69 -13.47 5.81 9.66
N LYS A 70 -12.39 6.39 10.20
CA LYS A 70 -12.20 6.51 11.65
C LYS A 70 -13.22 7.47 12.27
N SER A 71 -13.56 8.57 11.57
CA SER A 71 -14.58 9.53 11.99
C SER A 71 -15.98 8.92 12.03
N LYS A 72 -16.35 8.10 11.02
CA LYS A 72 -17.67 7.42 11.01
C LYS A 72 -17.82 6.35 12.10
N LYS A 73 -16.75 5.63 12.46
CA LYS A 73 -16.79 4.67 13.58
C LYS A 73 -16.90 5.34 14.96
N SER A 74 -16.48 6.60 15.10
CA SER A 74 -16.63 7.35 16.35
C SER A 74 -18.06 7.82 16.57
N CYS A 75 -18.76 8.25 15.50
CA CYS A 75 -20.18 8.65 15.61
C CYS A 75 -21.11 7.47 15.94
N LEU A 76 -20.82 6.25 15.46
CA LEU A 76 -21.68 5.09 15.71
C LEU A 76 -21.62 4.53 17.15
N ARG A 77 -20.73 5.04 18.01
CA ARG A 77 -20.56 4.58 19.40
C ARG A 77 -21.22 5.47 20.46
N LEU A 78 -21.85 6.58 20.07
CA LEU A 78 -22.52 7.51 20.99
C LEU A 78 -24.06 7.39 20.95
N GLY A 79 -24.60 6.38 20.27
CA GLY A 79 -26.02 6.10 20.22
C GLY A 79 -26.32 4.70 20.76
N ASN A 80 -26.12 4.49 22.05
CA ASN A 80 -26.78 3.45 22.83
C ASN A 80 -26.83 3.87 24.30
#